data_AF-A0A8T5JMY3-F1
#
_entry.id   AF-A0A8T5JMY3-F1
#
_cell.length_a   1.000
_cell.length_b   1.000
_cell.length_c   1.000
_cell.angle_alpha   90.00
_cell.angle_beta   90.00
_cell.angle_gamma   90.00
#
_symmetry.space_group_name_H-M   'P 1'
#
loop_
_entity.id
_entity.type
_entity.pdbx_description
1 polymer ?
#
loop_
_entity_poly.entity_id
_entity_poly.type
_entity_poly.pdbx_seq_one_letter_code
_entity_poly.pdbx_strand_id
1 'polypeptide(L)'
;MKNNLSIKKLKGIKPKGVKIKPGSGLEIMFNMYNYVMSNYDLNPEYHTGHWNNLYKTIQNIIEPGLIKSNLKINDLCSFIDALEHEEPPENLKLRGLYTGCILDILTKKYREKNEPCRVYINGLNKTGEKKFFPYLFYQAINVDELIVENINGDCICSHIGAHSGNAKLVIARNIKGTSTLSYAGAEKGKAGIVFGQNLSGTALLIGCGSKNGEVDALIGSEHSSFGSFEAVGMMGGHVKLVVANNVFDLNAFSSFLMLNGVADHVFIKDCLSEKINDLIDEYGGGIGFSCIDNEEGKRYVFELDRKQEVFVPKKKEVVICRKKVFQKDKTADELGRIDGYDTKQEQQYKNITTLLKFYETINLVEQTKNKSYEEVISILYKIRDLNTEVHNNLGEMVKEQEE
;
A
#
# COMPACT_ATOMS: atom_id res chain seq x y z
N MET A 1 53.34 29.06 -0.56
CA MET A 1 52.83 28.73 0.79
C MET A 1 51.55 27.94 0.62
N LYS A 2 51.54 26.65 0.99
CA LYS A 2 50.35 25.79 0.92
C LYS A 2 49.47 26.10 2.13
N ASN A 3 48.30 26.70 1.89
CA ASN A 3 47.31 26.92 2.94
C ASN A 3 46.70 25.58 3.36
N ASN A 4 47.15 25.08 4.51
CA ASN A 4 46.51 24.02 5.26
C ASN A 4 45.18 24.56 5.80
N LEU A 5 44.09 24.39 5.05
CA LEU A 5 42.74 24.49 5.59
C LEU A 5 42.48 23.25 6.44
N SER A 6 42.97 23.27 7.67
CA SER A 6 42.53 22.35 8.70
C SER A 6 41.02 22.55 8.89
N ILE A 7 40.22 21.64 8.37
CA ILE A 7 38.80 21.53 8.69
C ILE A 7 38.74 21.31 10.21
N LYS A 8 38.43 22.38 10.95
CA LYS A 8 38.04 22.27 12.35
C LYS A 8 36.84 21.32 12.37
N LYS A 9 36.99 20.16 12.99
CA LYS A 9 35.88 19.25 13.32
C LYS A 9 34.75 20.09 13.92
N LEU A 10 33.72 20.35 13.13
CA LEU A 10 32.49 20.98 13.61
C LEU A 10 31.97 20.03 14.70
N LYS A 11 31.98 20.50 15.95
CA LYS A 11 31.32 19.79 17.04
C LYS A 11 29.86 19.66 16.62
N GLY A 12 29.43 18.41 16.40
CA GLY A 12 28.14 18.07 15.80
C GLY A 12 27.01 18.95 16.32
N ILE A 13 26.23 19.48 15.38
CA ILE A 13 25.01 20.22 15.66
C ILE A 13 24.13 19.32 16.52
N LYS A 14 23.84 19.75 17.75
CA LYS A 14 22.88 19.04 18.60
C LYS A 14 21.48 19.45 18.13
N PRO A 15 20.61 18.51 17.74
CA PRO A 15 19.24 18.84 17.36
C PRO A 15 18.56 19.59 18.51
N LYS A 16 17.95 20.73 18.19
CA LYS A 16 17.23 21.55 19.18
C LYS A 16 16.06 20.72 19.73
N GLY A 17 16.03 20.54 21.05
CA GLY A 17 14.86 19.98 21.75
C GLY A 17 14.96 18.52 22.22
N VAL A 18 15.93 17.73 21.76
CA VAL A 18 16.12 16.34 22.23
C VAL A 18 17.45 16.19 22.96
N LYS A 19 17.39 15.84 24.26
CA LYS A 19 18.59 15.54 25.05
C LYS A 19 19.15 14.17 24.66
N ILE A 20 20.12 14.15 23.76
CA ILE A 20 20.83 12.92 23.36
C ILE A 20 21.74 12.47 24.51
N LYS A 21 21.49 11.27 25.06
CA LYS A 21 22.33 10.65 26.08
C LYS A 21 23.55 9.99 25.43
N PRO A 22 24.78 10.18 25.95
CA PRO A 22 25.96 9.47 25.46
C PRO A 22 25.77 7.95 25.48
N GLY A 23 26.17 7.27 24.40
CA GLY A 23 26.01 5.84 24.17
C GLY A 23 24.58 5.36 23.90
N SER A 24 23.61 6.27 23.76
CA SER A 24 22.23 5.89 23.42
C SER A 24 22.11 5.43 21.97
N GLY A 25 21.08 4.63 21.66
CA GLY A 25 20.75 4.26 20.29
C GLY A 25 20.53 5.51 19.41
N LEU A 26 19.91 6.55 19.98
CA LEU A 26 19.73 7.84 19.31
C LEU A 26 21.06 8.53 18.95
N GLU A 27 22.03 8.57 19.86
CA GLU A 27 23.35 9.16 19.54
C GLU A 27 24.04 8.38 18.42
N ILE A 28 24.00 7.05 18.49
CA ILE A 28 24.62 6.19 17.49
C ILE A 28 23.95 6.40 16.12
N MET A 29 22.62 6.52 16.07
CA MET A 29 21.91 6.86 14.82
C MET A 29 22.34 8.22 14.27
N PHE A 30 22.50 9.27 15.08
CA PHE A 30 22.98 10.55 14.57
C PHE A 30 24.42 10.49 14.06
N ASN A 31 25.29 9.77 14.76
CA ASN A 31 26.67 9.58 14.32
C ASN A 31 26.75 8.84 12.98
N MET A 32 25.95 7.78 12.82
CA MET A 32 25.88 7.01 11.58
C MET A 32 25.20 7.79 10.45
N TYR A 33 24.15 8.55 10.75
CA TYR A 33 23.50 9.45 9.79
C TYR A 33 24.49 10.47 9.24
N ASN A 34 25.18 11.20 10.13
CA ASN A 34 26.18 12.18 9.72
C ASN A 34 27.32 11.54 8.92
N TYR A 35 27.75 10.34 9.29
CA TYR A 35 28.73 9.59 8.51
C TYR A 35 28.21 9.28 7.10
N VAL A 36 27.00 8.72 6.97
CA VAL A 36 26.40 8.39 5.68
C VAL A 36 26.23 9.64 4.81
N MET A 37 25.64 10.71 5.35
CA MET A 37 25.44 11.96 4.60
C MET A 37 26.74 12.63 4.17
N SER A 38 27.85 12.43 4.90
CA SER A 38 29.14 13.05 4.57
C SER A 38 30.01 12.23 3.62
N ASN A 39 29.76 10.92 3.46
CA ASN A 39 30.61 10.00 2.70
C ASN A 39 29.93 9.45 1.44
N TYR A 40 28.62 9.61 1.32
CA TYR A 40 27.86 9.15 0.17
C TYR A 40 27.20 10.33 -0.50
N ASP A 41 27.58 10.57 -1.75
CA ASP A 41 26.91 11.52 -2.61
C ASP A 41 26.13 10.76 -3.69
N LEU A 42 24.95 11.26 -4.02
CA LEU A 42 24.18 10.72 -5.14
C LEU A 42 24.62 11.44 -6.39
N ASN A 43 25.62 10.87 -7.05
CA ASN A 43 25.89 11.23 -8.43
C ASN A 43 24.60 10.98 -9.25
N PRO A 44 24.02 11.98 -9.93
CA PRO A 44 22.70 11.88 -10.56
C PRO A 44 22.57 10.81 -11.67
N GLU A 45 23.66 10.16 -12.08
CA GLU A 45 23.67 9.12 -13.11
C GLU A 45 23.22 7.73 -12.60
N TYR A 46 22.86 7.59 -11.32
CA TYR A 46 22.48 6.29 -10.75
C TYR A 46 21.08 5.82 -11.20
N HIS A 47 21.06 4.91 -12.19
CA HIS A 47 19.90 4.12 -12.60
C HIS A 47 19.30 3.29 -11.44
N THR A 48 18.06 2.82 -11.61
CA THR A 48 17.25 2.11 -10.58
C THR A 48 17.99 0.98 -9.84
N GLY A 49 18.84 0.22 -10.52
CA GLY A 49 19.64 -0.86 -9.92
C GLY A 49 20.70 -0.39 -8.91
N HIS A 50 21.15 0.86 -8.99
CA HIS A 50 22.14 1.41 -8.06
C HIS A 50 21.57 1.67 -6.66
N TRP A 51 20.27 1.99 -6.55
CA TRP A 51 19.65 2.31 -5.26
C TRP A 51 19.62 1.11 -4.31
N ASN A 52 19.35 -0.09 -4.82
CA ASN A 52 19.38 -1.32 -4.02
C ASN A 52 20.81 -1.63 -3.52
N ASN A 53 21.83 -1.42 -4.37
CA ASN A 53 23.22 -1.60 -3.96
C ASN A 53 23.65 -0.57 -2.91
N LEU A 54 23.21 0.69 -3.06
CA LEU A 54 23.44 1.72 -2.07
C LEU A 54 22.72 1.42 -0.76
N TYR A 55 21.46 0.95 -0.81
CA TYR A 55 20.70 0.52 0.36
C TYR A 55 21.45 -0.55 1.15
N LYS A 56 21.90 -1.62 0.48
CA LYS A 56 22.72 -2.69 1.08
C LYS A 56 24.03 -2.16 1.66
N THR A 57 24.67 -1.23 0.97
CA THR A 57 25.92 -0.60 1.45
C THR A 57 25.69 0.17 2.74
N ILE A 58 24.66 1.03 2.78
CA ILE A 58 24.28 1.79 3.97
C ILE A 58 23.91 0.84 5.11
N GLN A 59 23.07 -0.16 4.83
CA GLN A 59 22.68 -1.16 5.83
C GLN A 59 23.90 -1.86 6.46
N ASN A 60 24.83 -2.36 5.65
CA ASN A 60 26.06 -3.02 6.12
C ASN A 60 26.93 -2.13 7.01
N ILE A 61 26.90 -0.81 6.81
CA ILE A 61 27.67 0.16 7.61
C ILE A 61 27.00 0.39 8.96
N ILE A 62 25.68 0.57 8.97
CA ILE A 62 24.97 1.06 10.15
C ILE A 62 24.50 -0.09 11.05
N GLU A 63 24.19 -1.26 10.48
CA GLU A 63 23.64 -2.42 11.19
C GLU A 63 24.54 -2.90 12.35
N PRO A 64 25.87 -3.07 12.19
CA PRO A 64 26.73 -3.48 13.31
C PRO A 64 26.75 -2.50 14.48
N GLY A 65 26.66 -1.19 14.20
CA GLY A 65 26.60 -0.17 15.24
C GLY A 65 25.25 -0.14 15.94
N LEU A 66 24.16 -0.26 15.17
CA LEU A 66 22.80 -0.19 15.68
C LEU A 66 22.37 -1.45 16.44
N ILE A 67 22.83 -2.64 16.04
CA ILE A 67 22.58 -3.89 16.78
C ILE A 67 23.28 -3.87 18.13
N LYS A 68 24.52 -3.38 18.18
CA LYS A 68 25.26 -3.21 19.45
C LYS A 68 24.61 -2.17 20.36
N SER A 69 23.93 -1.20 19.78
CA SER A 69 23.10 -0.28 20.54
C SER A 69 21.82 -0.99 20.98
N ASN A 70 21.31 -0.68 22.18
CA ASN A 70 19.99 -1.16 22.58
C ASN A 70 18.87 -0.37 21.86
N LEU A 71 18.93 -0.27 20.52
CA LEU A 71 18.01 0.48 19.68
C LEU A 71 16.57 0.03 19.91
N LYS A 72 15.67 0.99 20.10
CA LYS A 72 14.23 0.79 20.26
C LYS A 72 13.46 1.60 19.23
N ILE A 73 12.18 1.28 19.07
CA ILE A 73 11.26 2.01 18.19
C ILE A 73 11.19 3.49 18.60
N ASN A 74 11.14 3.79 19.91
CA ASN A 74 11.13 5.17 20.40
C ASN A 74 12.38 5.97 20.00
N ASP A 75 13.53 5.31 19.83
CA ASP A 75 14.72 6.00 19.34
C ASP A 75 14.51 6.44 17.89
N LEU A 76 13.98 5.56 17.02
CA LEU A 76 13.66 5.89 15.62
C LEU A 76 12.65 7.05 15.54
N CYS A 77 11.57 7.03 16.33
CA CYS A 77 10.61 8.12 16.36
C CYS A 77 11.28 9.43 16.80
N SER A 78 12.08 9.40 17.87
CA SER A 78 12.83 10.57 18.35
C SER A 78 13.84 11.10 17.32
N PHE A 79 14.44 10.20 16.53
CA PHE A 79 15.35 10.56 15.45
C PHE A 79 14.63 11.29 14.32
N ILE A 80 13.49 10.75 13.86
CA ILE A 80 12.65 11.39 12.83
C ILE A 80 12.18 12.77 13.29
N ASP A 81 11.73 12.90 14.55
CA ASP A 81 11.31 14.18 15.12
C ASP A 81 12.47 15.18 15.18
N ALA A 82 13.67 14.74 15.51
CA ALA A 82 14.83 15.61 15.59
C ALA A 82 15.33 16.07 14.20
N LEU A 83 15.18 15.27 13.16
CA LEU A 83 15.53 15.63 11.77
C LEU A 83 14.65 16.75 11.19
N GLU A 84 13.48 17.01 11.76
CA GLU A 84 12.59 18.13 11.37
C GLU A 84 13.26 19.50 11.62
N HIS A 85 14.12 19.59 12.63
CA HIS A 85 14.77 20.84 13.03
C HIS A 85 16.15 21.03 12.40
N GLU A 86 16.60 20.07 11.59
CA GLU A 86 17.84 20.17 10.84
C GLU A 86 17.57 20.79 9.47
N GLU A 87 18.54 21.57 8.97
CA GLU A 87 18.52 21.98 7.57
C GLU A 87 18.42 20.70 6.70
N PRO A 88 17.49 20.65 5.73
CA PRO A 88 17.37 19.48 4.89
C PRO A 88 18.72 19.25 4.20
N PRO A 89 19.25 18.01 4.19
CA PRO A 89 20.46 17.73 3.44
C PRO A 89 20.16 18.03 1.97
N GLU A 90 21.22 18.34 1.22
CA GLU A 90 21.14 18.38 -0.25
C GLU A 90 20.52 17.08 -0.80
N ASN A 91 20.66 15.99 -0.04
CA ASN A 91 20.24 14.66 -0.41
C ASN A 91 19.08 14.07 0.41
N LEU A 92 17.85 14.46 0.07
CA LEU A 92 16.63 13.98 0.73
C LEU A 92 16.38 12.48 0.55
N LYS A 93 16.74 11.91 -0.61
CA LYS A 93 16.54 10.49 -0.90
C LYS A 93 17.48 9.60 -0.09
N LEU A 94 18.74 10.02 0.09
CA LEU A 94 19.70 9.32 0.96
C LEU A 94 19.22 9.27 2.41
N ARG A 95 18.63 10.38 2.91
CA ARG A 95 17.94 10.40 4.22
C ARG A 95 16.81 9.38 4.27
N GLY A 96 16.01 9.31 3.21
CA GLY A 96 14.95 8.30 3.08
C GLY A 96 15.45 6.86 3.18
N LEU A 97 16.47 6.50 2.38
CA LEU A 97 17.13 5.19 2.41
C LEU A 97 17.66 4.86 3.80
N TYR A 98 18.29 5.83 4.47
CA TYR A 98 18.81 5.68 5.82
C TYR A 98 17.70 5.32 6.83
N THR A 99 16.58 6.06 6.81
CA THR A 99 15.41 5.72 7.66
C THR A 99 14.83 4.36 7.33
N GLY A 100 14.78 3.98 6.04
CA GLY A 100 14.36 2.65 5.60
C GLY A 100 15.27 1.52 6.07
N CYS A 101 16.59 1.73 6.12
CA CYS A 101 17.56 0.76 6.67
C CYS A 101 17.36 0.56 8.18
N ILE A 102 17.14 1.64 8.93
CA ILE A 102 16.88 1.54 10.37
C ILE A 102 15.61 0.74 10.66
N LEU A 103 14.54 0.99 9.90
CA LEU A 103 13.28 0.25 10.05
C LEU A 103 13.45 -1.25 9.79
N ASP A 104 14.22 -1.63 8.77
CA ASP A 104 14.55 -3.03 8.48
C ASP A 104 15.35 -3.68 9.63
N ILE A 105 16.37 -2.99 10.14
CA ILE A 105 17.18 -3.48 11.28
C ILE A 105 16.32 -3.67 12.54
N LEU A 106 15.44 -2.71 12.84
CA LEU A 106 14.47 -2.86 13.94
C LEU A 106 13.56 -4.06 13.71
N THR A 107 13.03 -4.23 12.50
CA THR A 107 12.16 -5.36 12.16
C THR A 107 12.85 -6.70 12.37
N LYS A 108 14.09 -6.85 11.90
CA LYS A 108 14.91 -8.05 12.16
C LYS A 108 15.09 -8.31 13.66
N LYS A 109 15.48 -7.27 14.42
CA LYS A 109 15.71 -7.36 15.87
C LYS A 109 14.48 -7.79 16.67
N TYR A 110 13.29 -7.34 16.30
CA TYR A 110 12.04 -7.75 16.97
C TYR A 110 11.64 -9.17 16.56
N ARG A 111 11.82 -9.55 15.28
CA ARG A 111 11.58 -10.92 14.81
C ARG A 111 12.48 -11.95 15.51
N GLU A 112 13.73 -11.62 15.82
CA GLU A 112 14.63 -12.48 16.63
C GLU A 112 14.06 -12.78 18.03
N LYS A 113 13.16 -11.94 18.54
CA LYS A 113 12.46 -12.13 19.81
C LYS A 113 11.07 -12.76 19.65
N ASN A 114 10.69 -13.16 18.44
CA ASN A 114 9.33 -13.55 18.07
C ASN A 114 8.27 -12.47 18.36
N GLU A 115 8.66 -11.20 18.33
CA GLU A 115 7.76 -10.06 18.50
C GLU A 115 7.56 -9.34 17.17
N PRO A 116 6.35 -8.88 16.83
CA PRO A 116 6.13 -8.05 15.64
C PRO A 116 6.69 -6.64 15.85
N CYS A 117 7.42 -6.13 14.85
CA CYS A 117 7.87 -4.73 14.85
C CYS A 117 6.74 -3.80 14.40
N ARG A 118 6.22 -2.97 15.33
CA ARG A 118 5.13 -2.04 15.05
C ARG A 118 5.61 -0.60 15.16
N VAL A 119 5.61 0.13 14.05
CA VAL A 119 6.08 1.51 14.00
C VAL A 119 4.94 2.43 13.60
N TYR A 120 4.69 3.45 14.42
CA TYR A 120 3.73 4.52 14.16
C TYR A 120 4.46 5.86 14.11
N ILE A 121 4.33 6.57 12.98
CA ILE A 121 4.84 7.93 12.79
C ILE A 121 3.67 8.86 12.53
N ASN A 122 3.47 9.81 13.44
CA ASN A 122 2.56 10.93 13.24
C ASN A 122 3.37 12.18 12.88
N GLY A 123 3.15 12.68 11.67
CA GLY A 123 3.81 13.85 11.12
C GLY A 123 3.24 15.18 11.60
N LEU A 124 2.41 15.25 12.64
CA LEU A 124 2.00 16.54 13.18
C LEU A 124 3.08 17.13 14.10
N ASN A 125 3.40 18.41 13.90
CA ASN A 125 4.21 19.17 14.84
C ASN A 125 3.34 19.71 16.01
N LYS A 126 3.95 20.49 16.91
CA LYS A 126 3.24 21.05 18.09
C LYS A 126 2.14 22.06 17.73
N THR A 127 2.19 22.66 16.54
CA THR A 127 1.16 23.60 16.05
C THR A 127 0.03 22.89 15.33
N GLY A 128 0.11 21.55 15.16
CA GLY A 128 -0.86 20.76 14.42
C GLY A 128 -0.66 20.82 12.90
N GLU A 129 0.49 21.31 12.43
CA GLU A 129 0.84 21.33 11.01
C GLU A 129 1.60 20.06 10.62
N LYS A 130 1.42 19.64 9.37
CA LYS A 130 2.10 18.46 8.82
C LYS A 130 3.58 18.75 8.58
N LYS A 131 4.44 17.85 9.05
CA LYS A 131 5.89 17.82 8.80
C LYS A 131 6.15 17.59 7.32
N PHE A 132 7.19 18.24 6.81
CA PHE A 132 7.72 17.94 5.49
C PHE A 132 8.88 16.93 5.60
N PHE A 133 8.66 15.69 5.17
CA PHE A 133 9.66 14.63 5.25
C PHE A 133 9.63 13.73 4.00
N PRO A 134 10.12 14.22 2.84
CA PRO A 134 10.15 13.42 1.63
C PRO A 134 11.04 12.18 1.81
N TYR A 135 10.69 11.12 1.09
CA TYR A 135 11.35 9.81 1.08
C TYR A 135 11.34 9.08 2.43
N LEU A 136 10.49 9.45 3.39
CA LEU A 136 10.42 8.73 4.67
C LEU A 136 10.18 7.22 4.44
N PHE A 137 11.09 6.39 4.98
CA PHE A 137 11.11 4.94 4.82
C PHE A 137 11.18 4.44 3.37
N TYR A 138 11.77 5.23 2.47
CA TYR A 138 12.03 4.81 1.10
C TYR A 138 12.88 3.52 1.05
N GLN A 139 12.39 2.52 0.30
CA GLN A 139 13.00 1.18 0.15
C GLN A 139 13.18 0.37 1.45
N ALA A 140 12.36 0.59 2.48
CA ALA A 140 12.38 -0.32 3.63
C ALA A 140 12.05 -1.76 3.19
N ILE A 141 13.02 -2.69 3.31
CA ILE A 141 12.93 -4.03 2.72
C ILE A 141 12.08 -4.99 3.57
N ASN A 142 12.29 -5.02 4.88
CA ASN A 142 11.45 -5.81 5.78
C ASN A 142 10.68 -4.93 6.74
N VAL A 143 9.37 -5.10 6.76
CA VAL A 143 8.46 -4.36 7.64
C VAL A 143 7.40 -5.32 8.15
N ASP A 144 7.15 -5.35 9.46
CA ASP A 144 5.99 -6.05 10.00
C ASP A 144 4.76 -5.13 9.90
N GLU A 145 4.65 -4.13 10.77
CA GLU A 145 3.53 -3.18 10.74
C GLU A 145 4.06 -1.74 10.75
N LEU A 146 3.76 -0.96 9.72
CA LEU A 146 4.13 0.44 9.61
C LEU A 146 2.89 1.30 9.34
N ILE A 147 2.75 2.36 10.14
CA ILE A 147 1.73 3.38 9.96
C ILE A 147 2.41 4.75 9.90
N VAL A 148 2.11 5.50 8.85
CA VAL A 148 2.60 6.86 8.64
C VAL A 148 1.42 7.77 8.37
N GLU A 149 1.26 8.82 9.17
CA GLU A 149 0.13 9.75 9.05
C GLU A 149 0.58 11.20 9.06
N ASN A 150 -0.19 12.08 8.41
CA ASN A 150 -0.07 13.53 8.52
C ASN A 150 1.29 14.09 8.08
N ILE A 151 1.85 13.58 6.99
CA ILE A 151 3.13 14.03 6.42
C ILE A 151 2.91 14.68 5.06
N ASN A 152 3.71 15.70 4.76
CA ASN A 152 3.90 16.20 3.40
C ASN A 152 5.26 15.71 2.88
N GLY A 153 5.32 15.24 1.65
CA GLY A 153 6.56 14.82 1.03
C GLY A 153 6.36 13.80 -0.07
N ASP A 154 7.30 13.76 -1.01
CA ASP A 154 7.29 12.79 -2.10
C ASP A 154 7.87 11.45 -1.65
N CYS A 155 7.46 10.37 -2.32
CA CYS A 155 8.00 9.02 -2.18
C CYS A 155 7.93 8.45 -0.76
N ILE A 156 6.96 8.87 0.05
CA ILE A 156 6.74 8.32 1.39
C ILE A 156 6.41 6.83 1.28
N CYS A 157 7.18 5.99 1.96
CA CYS A 157 7.06 4.54 1.95
C CYS A 157 7.11 3.92 0.53
N SER A 158 7.70 4.61 -0.44
CA SER A 158 7.86 4.09 -1.79
C SER A 158 8.89 2.96 -1.81
N HIS A 159 8.64 1.92 -2.61
CA HIS A 159 9.39 0.66 -2.70
C HIS A 159 9.45 -0.13 -1.38
N ILE A 160 8.50 0.05 -0.46
CA ILE A 160 8.44 -0.73 0.77
C ILE A 160 8.15 -2.21 0.47
N GLY A 161 8.89 -3.12 1.10
CA GLY A 161 8.78 -4.55 0.82
C GLY A 161 9.23 -4.97 -0.58
N ALA A 162 9.83 -4.07 -1.37
CA ALA A 162 10.29 -4.38 -2.72
C ALA A 162 11.65 -5.13 -2.72
N HIS A 163 12.16 -5.46 -3.91
CA HIS A 163 13.49 -6.03 -4.12
C HIS A 163 13.73 -7.35 -3.35
N SER A 164 12.78 -8.29 -3.43
CA SER A 164 12.76 -9.52 -2.62
C SER A 164 12.59 -9.29 -1.11
N GLY A 165 12.08 -8.13 -0.72
CA GLY A 165 11.66 -7.80 0.64
C GLY A 165 10.28 -8.33 1.01
N ASN A 166 9.85 -8.04 2.23
CA ASN A 166 8.55 -8.43 2.76
C ASN A 166 7.99 -7.37 3.73
N ALA A 167 6.84 -6.79 3.38
CA ALA A 167 6.10 -5.86 4.21
C ALA A 167 4.71 -6.43 4.59
N LYS A 168 4.42 -6.75 5.86
CA LYS A 168 3.11 -7.38 6.19
C LYS A 168 1.96 -6.38 6.14
N LEU A 169 2.14 -5.19 6.71
CA LEU A 169 1.12 -4.14 6.75
C LEU A 169 1.78 -2.76 6.65
N VAL A 170 1.32 -1.97 5.68
CA VAL A 170 1.74 -0.57 5.51
C VAL A 170 0.51 0.30 5.33
N ILE A 171 0.37 1.28 6.22
CA ILE A 171 -0.73 2.24 6.23
C ILE A 171 -0.15 3.65 6.04
N ALA A 172 -0.62 4.37 5.03
CA ALA A 172 -0.36 5.79 4.84
C ALA A 172 -1.67 6.58 4.92
N ARG A 173 -1.76 7.59 5.80
CA ARG A 173 -2.98 8.42 5.94
C ARG A 173 -2.69 9.91 5.92
N ASN A 174 -3.58 10.68 5.29
CA ASN A 174 -3.50 12.15 5.27
C ASN A 174 -2.15 12.65 4.71
N ILE A 175 -1.64 12.06 3.63
CA ILE A 175 -0.34 12.44 3.04
C ILE A 175 -0.53 13.26 1.77
N LYS A 176 0.28 14.31 1.61
CA LYS A 176 0.36 15.07 0.36
C LYS A 176 1.75 14.94 -0.26
N GLY A 177 1.81 14.45 -1.50
CA GLY A 177 3.04 14.33 -2.27
C GLY A 177 2.93 13.35 -3.44
N THR A 178 4.02 13.20 -4.17
CA THR A 178 4.12 12.33 -5.34
C THR A 178 4.59 10.94 -4.93
N SER A 179 4.15 9.86 -5.59
CA SER A 179 4.71 8.51 -5.41
C SER A 179 4.58 7.94 -3.99
N THR A 180 3.57 8.37 -3.23
CA THR A 180 3.28 7.79 -1.91
C THR A 180 2.86 6.33 -2.07
N LEU A 181 3.47 5.43 -1.28
CA LEU A 181 3.27 3.97 -1.33
C LEU A 181 3.53 3.34 -2.71
N SER A 182 4.18 4.03 -3.64
CA SER A 182 4.45 3.45 -4.96
C SER A 182 5.40 2.27 -4.87
N TYR A 183 5.22 1.29 -5.76
CA TYR A 183 6.05 0.09 -5.89
C TYR A 183 6.14 -0.76 -4.62
N ALA A 184 5.14 -0.67 -3.74
CA ALA A 184 5.06 -1.55 -2.58
C ALA A 184 4.98 -3.01 -3.01
N GLY A 185 5.81 -3.87 -2.42
CA GLY A 185 5.89 -5.29 -2.77
C GLY A 185 6.38 -5.56 -4.20
N ALA A 186 6.98 -4.61 -4.91
CA ALA A 186 7.45 -4.81 -6.28
C ALA A 186 8.79 -5.58 -6.36
N GLU A 187 9.21 -5.94 -7.56
CA GLU A 187 10.56 -6.48 -7.85
C GLU A 187 10.89 -7.75 -7.04
N LYS A 188 10.05 -8.78 -7.19
CA LYS A 188 10.08 -10.03 -6.40
C LYS A 188 9.80 -9.85 -4.90
N GLY A 189 9.45 -8.62 -4.49
CA GLY A 189 9.01 -8.31 -3.14
C GLY A 189 7.63 -8.86 -2.84
N LYS A 190 7.25 -8.80 -1.56
CA LYS A 190 5.91 -9.17 -1.10
C LYS A 190 5.37 -8.10 -0.17
N ALA A 191 4.10 -7.76 -0.33
CA ALA A 191 3.36 -7.00 0.65
C ALA A 191 2.06 -7.72 1.04
N GLY A 192 1.72 -7.74 2.32
CA GLY A 192 0.40 -8.20 2.76
C GLY A 192 -0.64 -7.14 2.41
N ILE A 193 -0.82 -6.16 3.29
CA ILE A 193 -1.79 -5.08 3.08
C ILE A 193 -1.06 -3.76 2.87
N VAL A 194 -1.39 -3.06 1.79
CA VAL A 194 -0.96 -1.71 1.48
C VAL A 194 -2.20 -0.82 1.45
N PHE A 195 -2.34 0.05 2.45
CA PHE A 195 -3.52 0.91 2.61
C PHE A 195 -3.15 2.38 2.54
N GLY A 196 -3.69 3.08 1.55
CA GLY A 196 -3.67 4.53 1.45
C GLY A 196 -5.04 5.11 1.83
N GLN A 197 -5.06 6.13 2.68
CA GLN A 197 -6.28 6.91 2.93
C GLN A 197 -6.02 8.41 2.90
N ASN A 198 -6.91 9.19 2.28
CA ASN A 198 -6.79 10.65 2.23
C ASN A 198 -5.42 11.09 1.70
N LEU A 199 -4.98 10.48 0.60
CA LEU A 199 -3.72 10.84 -0.05
C LEU A 199 -4.00 11.80 -1.21
N SER A 200 -3.10 12.75 -1.41
CA SER A 200 -3.19 13.71 -2.51
C SER A 200 -1.85 13.94 -3.20
N GLY A 201 -1.88 14.14 -4.53
CA GLY A 201 -0.67 14.39 -5.33
C GLY A 201 -0.65 13.58 -6.63
N THR A 202 0.50 13.04 -7.01
CA THR A 202 0.69 12.37 -8.31
C THR A 202 1.24 10.96 -8.12
N ALA A 203 0.85 10.01 -8.97
CA ALA A 203 1.38 8.65 -9.03
C ALA A 203 1.31 7.89 -7.69
N LEU A 204 0.18 7.96 -6.99
CA LEU A 204 0.00 7.28 -5.70
C LEU A 204 -0.26 5.78 -5.94
N LEU A 205 0.32 4.90 -5.12
CA LEU A 205 0.10 3.44 -5.24
C LEU A 205 0.49 2.84 -6.61
N ILE A 206 1.22 3.59 -7.46
CA ILE A 206 1.68 3.11 -8.78
C ILE A 206 2.63 1.92 -8.62
N GLY A 207 2.52 0.91 -9.47
CA GLY A 207 3.49 -0.17 -9.57
C GLY A 207 3.50 -1.15 -8.40
N CYS A 208 2.53 -1.07 -7.48
CA CYS A 208 2.41 -2.02 -6.38
C CYS A 208 2.29 -3.45 -6.91
N GLY A 209 3.05 -4.38 -6.35
CA GLY A 209 3.12 -5.77 -6.80
C GLY A 209 3.74 -5.98 -8.18
N SER A 210 4.31 -4.95 -8.84
CA SER A 210 4.89 -5.12 -10.18
C SER A 210 6.21 -5.90 -10.19
N LYS A 211 6.68 -6.30 -11.39
CA LYS A 211 7.97 -6.96 -11.64
C LYS A 211 8.16 -8.25 -10.84
N ASN A 212 7.22 -9.17 -10.97
CA ASN A 212 7.14 -10.42 -10.18
C ASN A 212 6.94 -10.19 -8.68
N GLY A 213 6.47 -9.00 -8.30
CA GLY A 213 6.05 -8.70 -6.94
C GLY A 213 4.69 -9.31 -6.62
N GLU A 214 4.37 -9.36 -5.33
CA GLU A 214 3.08 -9.85 -4.85
C GLU A 214 2.48 -8.89 -3.80
N VAL A 215 1.20 -8.58 -3.93
CA VAL A 215 0.45 -7.84 -2.89
C VAL A 215 -0.84 -8.59 -2.54
N ASP A 216 -1.10 -8.87 -1.26
CA ASP A 216 -2.36 -9.53 -0.88
C ASP A 216 -3.55 -8.57 -1.01
N ALA A 217 -3.43 -7.33 -0.51
CA ALA A 217 -4.46 -6.31 -0.63
C ALA A 217 -3.88 -4.92 -0.83
N LEU A 218 -4.25 -4.27 -1.93
CA LEU A 218 -3.94 -2.89 -2.25
C LEU A 218 -5.21 -2.05 -2.16
N ILE A 219 -5.31 -1.22 -1.13
CA ILE A 219 -6.52 -0.48 -0.81
C ILE A 219 -6.21 1.02 -0.85
N GLY A 220 -6.94 1.76 -1.67
CA GLY A 220 -6.97 3.21 -1.64
C GLY A 220 -8.37 3.72 -1.30
N SER A 221 -8.46 4.60 -0.30
CA SER A 221 -9.68 5.30 0.08
C SER A 221 -9.50 6.83 0.12
N GLU A 222 -10.45 7.58 -0.44
CA GLU A 222 -10.49 9.05 -0.36
C GLU A 222 -9.25 9.72 -0.98
N HIS A 223 -8.94 9.40 -2.24
CA HIS A 223 -7.75 9.94 -2.91
C HIS A 223 -8.09 11.07 -3.87
N SER A 224 -7.19 12.04 -4.00
CA SER A 224 -7.24 13.01 -5.10
C SER A 224 -5.88 13.09 -5.79
N SER A 225 -5.79 12.59 -7.01
CA SER A 225 -4.49 12.42 -7.65
C SER A 225 -4.50 12.41 -9.17
N PHE A 226 -3.31 12.22 -9.74
CA PHE A 226 -3.11 11.93 -11.15
C PHE A 226 -2.23 10.67 -11.29
N GLY A 227 -2.76 9.59 -11.87
CA GLY A 227 -2.01 8.35 -12.15
C GLY A 227 -1.98 7.34 -10.99
N SER A 228 -2.99 7.33 -10.12
CA SER A 228 -3.10 6.33 -9.06
C SER A 228 -3.36 4.93 -9.59
N PHE A 229 -2.82 3.92 -8.92
CA PHE A 229 -2.93 2.51 -9.32
C PHE A 229 -2.40 2.20 -10.73
N GLU A 230 -1.66 3.12 -11.34
CA GLU A 230 -1.00 2.82 -12.60
C GLU A 230 -0.02 1.66 -12.40
N ALA A 231 0.15 0.80 -13.41
CA ALA A 231 1.14 -0.27 -13.42
C ALA A 231 1.09 -1.31 -12.28
N VAL A 232 -0.01 -1.37 -11.52
CA VAL A 232 -0.21 -2.37 -10.45
C VAL A 232 -0.11 -3.78 -11.04
N GLY A 233 0.75 -4.60 -10.43
CA GLY A 233 1.05 -5.98 -10.83
C GLY A 233 1.66 -6.17 -12.23
N MET A 234 2.07 -5.10 -12.92
CA MET A 234 2.71 -5.22 -14.24
C MET A 234 3.98 -6.10 -14.23
N MET A 235 4.41 -6.59 -15.40
CA MET A 235 5.67 -7.33 -15.59
C MET A 235 5.76 -8.61 -14.75
N GLY A 236 4.72 -9.44 -14.81
CA GLY A 236 4.66 -10.74 -14.10
C GLY A 236 4.36 -10.62 -12.61
N GLY A 237 3.98 -9.43 -12.15
CA GLY A 237 3.51 -9.19 -10.79
C GLY A 237 2.09 -9.69 -10.54
N HIS A 238 1.69 -9.71 -9.28
CA HIS A 238 0.35 -10.15 -8.87
C HIS A 238 -0.20 -9.35 -7.69
N VAL A 239 -1.50 -9.05 -7.72
CA VAL A 239 -2.22 -8.43 -6.60
C VAL A 239 -3.54 -9.13 -6.35
N LYS A 240 -3.71 -9.80 -5.21
CA LYS A 240 -4.95 -10.59 -4.99
C LYS A 240 -6.18 -9.71 -4.90
N LEU A 241 -6.10 -8.59 -4.20
CA LEU A 241 -7.20 -7.66 -4.00
C LEU A 241 -6.78 -6.23 -4.28
N VAL A 242 -7.52 -5.55 -5.16
CA VAL A 242 -7.46 -4.09 -5.33
C VAL A 242 -8.79 -3.48 -4.89
N VAL A 243 -8.75 -2.48 -4.02
CA VAL A 243 -9.92 -1.69 -3.64
C VAL A 243 -9.61 -0.21 -3.88
N ALA A 244 -10.44 0.45 -4.68
CA ALA A 244 -10.46 1.90 -4.84
C ALA A 244 -11.82 2.41 -4.38
N ASN A 245 -11.84 3.26 -3.34
CA ASN A 245 -13.05 3.80 -2.76
C ASN A 245 -12.94 5.32 -2.67
N ASN A 246 -13.85 6.07 -3.31
CA ASN A 246 -13.83 7.53 -3.32
C ASN A 246 -12.50 8.09 -3.88
N VAL A 247 -12.13 7.69 -5.10
CA VAL A 247 -10.85 8.08 -5.75
C VAL A 247 -11.13 9.05 -6.90
N PHE A 248 -10.66 10.28 -6.77
CA PHE A 248 -10.74 11.32 -7.79
C PHE A 248 -9.41 11.39 -8.53
N ASP A 249 -9.31 10.72 -9.67
CA ASP A 249 -8.07 10.66 -10.43
C ASP A 249 -8.32 10.48 -11.93
N LEU A 250 -7.93 11.51 -12.70
CA LEU A 250 -8.13 11.58 -14.15
C LEU A 250 -7.49 10.40 -14.89
N ASN A 251 -6.38 9.88 -14.39
CA ASN A 251 -5.57 8.84 -15.02
C ASN A 251 -5.43 7.59 -14.14
N ALA A 252 -6.31 7.40 -13.15
CA ALA A 252 -6.31 6.16 -12.41
C ALA A 252 -6.46 4.97 -13.37
N PHE A 253 -5.68 3.93 -13.09
CA PHE A 253 -5.71 2.68 -13.85
C PHE A 253 -5.28 2.77 -15.33
N SER A 254 -4.69 3.89 -15.78
CA SER A 254 -4.29 4.10 -17.19
C SER A 254 -3.41 2.99 -17.77
N SER A 255 -2.42 2.51 -17.00
CA SER A 255 -1.57 1.36 -17.38
C SER A 255 -1.95 0.09 -16.62
N PHE A 256 -3.02 0.13 -15.83
CA PHE A 256 -3.63 -1.10 -15.30
C PHE A 256 -4.07 -1.94 -16.50
N LEU A 257 -4.55 -1.34 -17.59
CA LEU A 257 -5.03 -1.90 -18.89
C LEU A 257 -4.23 -3.04 -19.59
N MET A 258 -3.26 -3.72 -18.96
CA MET A 258 -2.67 -4.99 -19.46
C MET A 258 -3.12 -6.23 -18.64
N LEU A 259 -4.32 -6.16 -18.03
CA LEU A 259 -4.85 -6.93 -16.88
C LEU A 259 -5.18 -8.41 -17.02
N ASN A 260 -4.76 -9.12 -18.06
CA ASN A 260 -5.04 -10.56 -18.09
C ASN A 260 -4.21 -11.30 -17.01
N GLY A 261 -4.81 -11.52 -15.83
CA GLY A 261 -4.30 -12.36 -14.75
C GLY A 261 -3.41 -11.67 -13.70
N VAL A 262 -3.45 -10.34 -13.62
CA VAL A 262 -2.57 -9.55 -12.73
C VAL A 262 -3.21 -9.26 -11.36
N ALA A 263 -4.54 -9.27 -11.29
CA ALA A 263 -5.25 -9.20 -10.03
C ALA A 263 -6.40 -10.21 -9.95
N ASP A 264 -6.63 -10.81 -8.79
CA ASP A 264 -7.71 -11.79 -8.60
C ASP A 264 -9.07 -11.05 -8.47
N HIS A 265 -9.09 -9.96 -7.70
CA HIS A 265 -10.30 -9.20 -7.39
C HIS A 265 -10.03 -7.68 -7.44
N VAL A 266 -10.95 -6.92 -8.05
CA VAL A 266 -10.88 -5.45 -8.15
C VAL A 266 -12.23 -4.84 -7.78
N PHE A 267 -12.24 -3.93 -6.80
CA PHE A 267 -13.42 -3.18 -6.38
C PHE A 267 -13.21 -1.69 -6.55
N ILE A 268 -14.17 -1.02 -7.17
CA ILE A 268 -14.11 0.41 -7.49
C ILE A 268 -15.44 1.05 -7.07
N LYS A 269 -15.45 1.94 -6.08
CA LYS A 269 -16.65 2.66 -5.64
C LYS A 269 -16.39 4.16 -5.60
N ASP A 270 -17.36 4.95 -6.09
CA ASP A 270 -17.30 6.41 -6.11
C ASP A 270 -15.98 6.95 -6.70
N CYS A 271 -15.51 6.34 -7.79
CA CYS A 271 -14.25 6.73 -8.43
C CYS A 271 -14.51 7.56 -9.67
N LEU A 272 -13.98 8.79 -9.69
CA LEU A 272 -14.03 9.66 -10.86
C LEU A 272 -12.72 9.55 -11.64
N SER A 273 -12.74 8.81 -12.75
CA SER A 273 -11.63 8.71 -13.68
C SER A 273 -12.13 8.72 -15.12
N GLU A 274 -11.46 9.44 -16.00
CA GLU A 274 -11.77 9.44 -17.43
C GLU A 274 -11.53 8.07 -18.06
N LYS A 275 -10.69 7.24 -17.44
CA LYS A 275 -10.27 5.91 -17.91
C LYS A 275 -11.12 4.74 -17.41
N ILE A 276 -12.05 4.98 -16.48
CA ILE A 276 -12.95 3.90 -16.01
C ILE A 276 -13.87 3.42 -17.14
N ASN A 277 -14.30 4.31 -18.04
CA ASN A 277 -15.13 3.89 -19.18
C ASN A 277 -14.35 3.01 -20.16
N ASP A 278 -13.09 3.37 -20.45
CA ASP A 278 -12.19 2.56 -21.29
C ASP A 278 -12.02 1.15 -20.69
N LEU A 279 -11.87 1.04 -19.36
CA LEU A 279 -11.76 -0.25 -18.65
C LEU A 279 -13.01 -1.12 -18.80
N ILE A 280 -14.19 -0.52 -18.66
CA ILE A 280 -15.47 -1.24 -18.75
C ILE A 280 -15.67 -1.76 -20.17
N ASP A 281 -15.42 -0.91 -21.17
CA ASP A 281 -15.60 -1.25 -22.59
C ASP A 281 -14.63 -2.36 -23.04
N GLU A 282 -13.39 -2.38 -22.52
CA GLU A 282 -12.37 -3.35 -22.90
C GLU A 282 -12.52 -4.71 -22.17
N TYR A 283 -12.98 -4.72 -20.92
CA TYR A 283 -12.88 -5.91 -20.05
C TYR A 283 -14.20 -6.42 -19.45
N GLY A 284 -15.35 -5.82 -19.80
CA GLY A 284 -16.68 -6.22 -19.29
C GLY A 284 -17.05 -7.71 -19.45
N GLY A 285 -16.27 -8.50 -20.20
CA GLY A 285 -16.47 -9.95 -20.37
C GLY A 285 -15.64 -10.88 -19.46
N GLY A 286 -14.70 -10.40 -18.63
CA GLY A 286 -13.75 -11.31 -17.97
C GLY A 286 -13.27 -10.97 -16.55
N ILE A 287 -13.60 -9.78 -16.03
CA ILE A 287 -13.22 -9.32 -14.69
C ILE A 287 -14.50 -8.75 -14.03
N GLY A 288 -14.78 -9.12 -12.78
CA GLY A 288 -15.94 -8.61 -12.05
C GLY A 288 -15.75 -7.14 -11.69
N PHE A 289 -16.28 -6.24 -12.50
CA PHE A 289 -16.37 -4.82 -12.18
C PHE A 289 -17.71 -4.51 -11.51
N SER A 290 -17.67 -3.78 -10.39
CA SER A 290 -18.87 -3.18 -9.79
C SER A 290 -18.54 -1.73 -9.47
N CYS A 291 -19.11 -0.80 -10.24
CA CYS A 291 -19.03 0.64 -9.98
C CYS A 291 -20.35 1.12 -9.36
N ILE A 292 -20.29 1.89 -8.28
CA ILE A 292 -21.46 2.45 -7.58
C ILE A 292 -21.18 3.94 -7.36
N ASP A 293 -22.06 4.80 -7.88
CA ASP A 293 -21.99 6.27 -7.74
C ASP A 293 -23.14 6.84 -6.90
N ASN A 294 -22.89 8.00 -6.29
CA ASN A 294 -23.77 8.80 -5.43
C ASN A 294 -24.88 9.59 -6.19
N GLU A 295 -25.97 9.88 -5.47
CA GLU A 295 -27.28 10.41 -5.89
C GLU A 295 -27.33 11.82 -6.54
N GLU A 296 -26.26 12.63 -6.56
CA GLU A 296 -26.34 14.02 -7.03
C GLU A 296 -26.00 14.30 -8.52
N GLY A 297 -25.92 13.27 -9.38
CA GLY A 297 -26.30 13.49 -10.80
C GLY A 297 -25.52 12.77 -11.91
N LYS A 298 -25.94 11.52 -12.20
CA LYS A 298 -25.88 10.72 -13.46
C LYS A 298 -24.45 10.32 -13.94
N ARG A 299 -24.06 9.03 -13.97
CA ARG A 299 -24.65 7.80 -14.58
C ARG A 299 -24.14 6.53 -13.85
N TYR A 300 -24.90 5.43 -13.89
CA TYR A 300 -24.48 4.10 -13.38
C TYR A 300 -23.98 3.18 -14.50
N VAL A 301 -22.98 2.33 -14.25
CA VAL A 301 -22.63 1.21 -15.18
C VAL A 301 -22.50 -0.14 -14.46
N PHE A 302 -23.51 -0.98 -14.70
CA PHE A 302 -23.43 -2.42 -14.84
C PHE A 302 -23.87 -2.71 -16.28
N GLU A 303 -23.14 -3.50 -17.09
CA GLU A 303 -23.69 -4.00 -18.35
C GLU A 303 -23.53 -5.52 -18.46
N LEU A 304 -24.67 -6.23 -18.43
CA LEU A 304 -24.83 -7.61 -18.90
C LEU A 304 -25.65 -7.53 -20.20
N ASP A 305 -24.93 -7.84 -21.27
CA ASP A 305 -25.32 -8.39 -22.57
C ASP A 305 -26.43 -7.73 -23.43
N ARG A 306 -26.08 -7.61 -24.73
CA ARG A 306 -26.95 -7.57 -25.91
C ARG A 306 -26.55 -8.80 -26.75
N LYS A 307 -27.32 -9.89 -26.80
CA LYS A 307 -28.50 -10.06 -27.68
C LYS A 307 -29.08 -11.48 -27.54
N GLN A 308 -30.38 -11.58 -27.78
CA GLN A 308 -31.06 -12.85 -28.09
C GLN A 308 -30.41 -13.60 -29.26
N GLU A 309 -30.38 -14.93 -29.09
CA GLU A 309 -30.36 -16.02 -30.08
C GLU A 309 -29.06 -16.26 -30.89
N VAL A 310 -28.26 -17.25 -30.46
CA VAL A 310 -27.96 -18.55 -31.12
C VAL A 310 -26.61 -19.15 -30.62
N PHE A 311 -26.70 -20.29 -29.92
CA PHE A 311 -25.76 -21.43 -29.70
C PHE A 311 -24.23 -21.28 -29.40
N VAL A 312 -23.85 -21.43 -28.10
CA VAL A 312 -22.86 -22.33 -27.39
C VAL A 312 -21.44 -22.62 -27.99
N PRO A 313 -20.32 -22.77 -27.21
CA PRO A 313 -19.82 -22.12 -25.97
C PRO A 313 -18.30 -21.74 -26.01
N LYS A 314 -17.80 -20.92 -25.07
CA LYS A 314 -16.44 -21.04 -24.45
C LYS A 314 -16.16 -19.95 -23.40
N LYS A 315 -16.06 -20.40 -22.13
CA LYS A 315 -15.35 -19.87 -20.96
C LYS A 315 -15.44 -18.36 -20.63
N LYS A 316 -16.20 -18.08 -19.57
CA LYS A 316 -16.01 -17.17 -18.42
C LYS A 316 -17.38 -16.58 -18.04
N GLU A 317 -17.94 -17.06 -16.93
CA GLU A 317 -19.24 -16.59 -16.43
C GLU A 317 -19.05 -15.29 -15.64
N VAL A 318 -19.88 -14.28 -15.93
CA VAL A 318 -20.00 -13.03 -15.17
C VAL A 318 -21.47 -12.91 -14.74
N VAL A 319 -21.71 -12.72 -13.44
CA VAL A 319 -23.06 -12.56 -12.86
C VAL A 319 -23.32 -11.08 -12.59
N ILE A 320 -24.47 -10.56 -13.01
CA ILE A 320 -24.95 -9.25 -12.54
C ILE A 320 -26.26 -9.38 -11.80
N CYS A 321 -26.42 -8.49 -10.83
CA CYS A 321 -27.70 -8.20 -10.23
C CYS A 321 -27.96 -6.69 -10.31
N ARG A 322 -29.08 -6.32 -10.94
CA ARG A 322 -29.71 -5.02 -10.77
C ARG A 322 -30.23 -4.91 -9.32
N LYS A 323 -30.11 -3.74 -8.72
CA LYS A 323 -30.79 -3.35 -7.47
C LYS A 323 -32.31 -3.43 -7.67
N LYS A 324 -32.91 -4.61 -7.56
CA LYS A 324 -34.26 -4.72 -7.03
C LYS A 324 -34.12 -4.53 -5.53
N VAL A 325 -34.89 -3.62 -4.98
CA VAL A 325 -35.07 -3.42 -3.54
C VAL A 325 -35.36 -4.80 -2.93
N PHE A 326 -34.35 -5.44 -2.35
CA PHE A 326 -34.57 -6.55 -1.44
C PHE A 326 -35.14 -5.92 -0.18
N GLN A 327 -36.42 -6.19 0.08
CA GLN A 327 -37.04 -5.87 1.35
C GLN A 327 -36.16 -6.45 2.46
N LYS A 328 -35.94 -5.62 3.48
CA LYS A 328 -34.95 -5.74 4.56
C LYS A 328 -35.16 -6.94 5.49
N ASP A 329 -36.07 -7.85 5.16
CA ASP A 329 -36.76 -8.70 6.14
C ASP A 329 -36.51 -10.21 5.98
N LYS A 330 -35.52 -10.63 5.19
CA LYS A 330 -35.12 -12.06 5.13
C LYS A 330 -33.68 -12.27 5.54
N THR A 331 -33.47 -13.03 6.61
CA THR A 331 -32.15 -13.44 7.09
C THR A 331 -31.59 -14.57 6.22
N ALA A 332 -30.26 -14.72 6.19
CA ALA A 332 -29.58 -15.81 5.48
C ALA A 332 -30.09 -17.20 5.88
N ASP A 333 -30.60 -17.34 7.11
CA ASP A 333 -31.19 -18.58 7.63
C ASP A 333 -32.52 -18.98 6.95
N GLU A 334 -33.28 -18.02 6.41
CA GLU A 334 -34.54 -18.32 5.69
C GLU A 334 -34.31 -18.85 4.27
N LEU A 335 -33.10 -18.68 3.73
CA LEU A 335 -32.71 -19.22 2.43
C LEU A 335 -32.02 -20.60 2.53
N GLY A 336 -31.68 -21.04 3.74
CA GLY A 336 -30.86 -22.23 4.00
C GLY A 336 -31.59 -23.57 4.13
N ARG A 337 -32.91 -23.64 3.90
CA ARG A 337 -33.69 -24.90 4.01
C ARG A 337 -34.64 -25.10 2.83
N ILE A 338 -34.10 -25.36 1.65
CA ILE A 338 -34.86 -25.93 0.54
C ILE A 338 -34.00 -27.03 -0.07
N ASP A 339 -34.31 -28.29 0.27
CA ASP A 339 -33.69 -29.46 -0.36
C ASP A 339 -34.09 -29.53 -1.84
N GLY A 340 -33.10 -29.70 -2.72
CA GLY A 340 -33.33 -29.99 -4.15
C GLY A 340 -33.03 -28.85 -5.14
N TYR A 341 -31.92 -28.14 -4.97
CA TYR A 341 -31.46 -27.17 -5.97
C TYR A 341 -30.82 -27.88 -7.18
N ASP A 342 -31.23 -27.48 -8.39
CA ASP A 342 -30.52 -27.77 -9.65
C ASP A 342 -29.13 -27.07 -9.60
N THR A 343 -28.10 -27.66 -10.21
CA THR A 343 -26.69 -27.17 -10.15
C THR A 343 -26.55 -25.69 -10.55
N LYS A 344 -27.45 -25.20 -11.41
CA LYS A 344 -27.54 -23.78 -11.78
C LYS A 344 -27.92 -22.85 -10.62
N GLN A 345 -28.78 -23.30 -9.72
CA GLN A 345 -29.25 -22.49 -8.59
C GLN A 345 -28.23 -22.47 -7.45
N GLU A 346 -27.49 -23.57 -7.24
CA GLU A 346 -26.35 -23.61 -6.33
C GLU A 346 -25.23 -22.65 -6.79
N GLN A 347 -24.92 -22.66 -8.09
CA GLN A 347 -23.99 -21.71 -8.70
C GLN A 347 -24.46 -20.25 -8.53
N GLN A 348 -25.75 -19.97 -8.70
CA GLN A 348 -26.32 -18.64 -8.43
C GLN A 348 -26.16 -18.23 -6.96
N TYR A 349 -26.34 -19.15 -6.02
CA TYR A 349 -26.19 -18.87 -4.59
C TYR A 349 -24.74 -18.55 -4.21
N LYS A 350 -23.78 -19.36 -4.69
CA LYS A 350 -22.34 -19.09 -4.46
C LYS A 350 -21.93 -17.72 -5.01
N ASN A 351 -22.46 -17.33 -6.17
CA ASN A 351 -22.24 -16.00 -6.75
C ASN A 351 -22.83 -14.86 -5.89
N ILE A 352 -24.02 -15.04 -5.31
CA ILE A 352 -24.63 -14.07 -4.39
C ILE A 352 -23.80 -13.92 -3.10
N THR A 353 -23.34 -15.02 -2.50
CA THR A 353 -22.50 -14.96 -1.29
C THR A 353 -21.21 -14.18 -1.53
N THR A 354 -20.56 -14.41 -2.67
CA THR A 354 -19.36 -13.68 -3.09
C THR A 354 -19.63 -12.18 -3.25
N LEU A 355 -20.74 -11.82 -3.91
CA LEU A 355 -21.17 -10.42 -4.04
C LEU A 355 -21.44 -9.76 -2.67
N LEU A 356 -22.06 -10.45 -1.73
CA LEU A 356 -22.32 -9.92 -0.39
C LEU A 356 -21.01 -9.62 0.37
N LYS A 357 -20.02 -10.51 0.26
CA LYS A 357 -18.68 -10.29 0.84
C LYS A 357 -17.96 -9.10 0.20
N PHE A 358 -18.21 -8.83 -1.08
CA PHE A 358 -17.70 -7.63 -1.75
C PHE A 358 -18.32 -6.34 -1.20
N TYR A 359 -19.64 -6.33 -1.03
CA TYR A 359 -20.32 -5.21 -0.36
C TYR A 359 -19.82 -5.01 1.07
N GLU A 360 -19.60 -6.10 1.81
CA GLU A 360 -19.02 -6.04 3.15
C GLU A 360 -17.61 -5.44 3.14
N THR A 361 -16.76 -5.83 2.20
CA THR A 361 -15.39 -5.29 2.05
C THR A 361 -15.41 -3.78 1.86
N ILE A 362 -16.27 -3.27 0.98
CA ILE A 362 -16.39 -1.83 0.76
C ILE A 362 -16.92 -1.10 2.01
N ASN A 363 -17.95 -1.65 2.66
CA ASN A 363 -18.49 -1.09 3.90
C ASN A 363 -17.42 -1.04 5.01
N LEU A 364 -16.56 -2.06 5.09
CA LEU A 364 -15.43 -2.10 6.00
C LEU A 364 -14.40 -1.00 5.67
N VAL A 365 -14.05 -0.79 4.40
CA VAL A 365 -13.16 0.33 4.01
C VAL A 365 -13.77 1.67 4.42
N GLU A 366 -15.07 1.89 4.23
CA GLU A 366 -15.74 3.12 4.66
C GLU A 366 -15.74 3.31 6.17
N GLN A 367 -15.84 2.22 6.94
CA GLN A 367 -15.75 2.27 8.39
C GLN A 367 -14.38 2.73 8.89
N THR A 368 -13.32 2.71 8.07
CA THR A 368 -11.99 3.22 8.48
C THR A 368 -11.96 4.74 8.65
N LYS A 369 -12.93 5.46 8.10
CA LYS A 369 -13.03 6.93 8.22
C LYS A 369 -13.18 7.31 9.69
N ASN A 370 -12.36 8.26 10.14
CA ASN A 370 -12.37 8.79 11.52
C ASN A 370 -12.11 7.74 12.62
N LYS A 371 -11.53 6.59 12.28
CA LYS A 371 -11.13 5.56 13.24
C LYS A 371 -9.70 5.74 13.74
N SER A 372 -9.48 5.28 14.97
CA SER A 372 -8.14 5.07 15.51
C SER A 372 -7.37 4.07 14.64
N TYR A 373 -6.04 4.10 14.68
CA TYR A 373 -5.25 3.21 13.84
C TYR A 373 -5.44 1.74 14.24
N GLU A 374 -5.66 1.44 15.53
CA GLU A 374 -5.93 0.08 16.01
C GLU A 374 -7.24 -0.47 15.43
N GLU A 375 -8.29 0.37 15.38
CA GLU A 375 -9.54 0.02 14.72
C GLU A 375 -9.35 -0.18 13.21
N VAL A 376 -8.58 0.70 12.55
CA VAL A 376 -8.24 0.56 11.12
C VAL A 376 -7.50 -0.76 10.87
N ILE A 377 -6.49 -1.10 11.65
CA ILE A 377 -5.75 -2.37 11.52
C ILE A 377 -6.70 -3.56 11.64
N SER A 378 -7.58 -3.56 12.64
CA SER A 378 -8.57 -4.63 12.85
C SER A 378 -9.50 -4.79 11.63
N ILE A 379 -9.99 -3.67 11.08
CA ILE A 379 -10.81 -3.65 9.87
C ILE A 379 -10.05 -4.21 8.67
N LEU A 380 -8.79 -3.80 8.47
CA LEU A 380 -7.97 -4.26 7.34
C LEU A 380 -7.69 -5.76 7.40
N TYR A 381 -7.45 -6.31 8.60
CA TYR A 381 -7.32 -7.77 8.76
C TYR A 381 -8.62 -8.50 8.43
N LYS A 382 -9.79 -7.98 8.83
CA LYS A 382 -11.08 -8.54 8.41
C LYS A 382 -11.25 -8.54 6.89
N ILE A 383 -10.87 -7.46 6.21
CA ILE A 383 -10.90 -7.37 4.74
C ILE A 383 -10.02 -8.46 4.12
N ARG A 384 -8.79 -8.64 4.62
CA ARG A 384 -7.89 -9.70 4.13
C ARG A 384 -8.47 -11.10 4.33
N ASP A 385 -9.05 -11.35 5.50
CA ASP A 385 -9.61 -12.66 5.84
C ASP A 385 -10.86 -12.96 4.96
N LEU A 386 -11.74 -11.97 4.76
CA LEU A 386 -12.87 -12.05 3.81
C LEU A 386 -12.39 -12.34 2.38
N ASN A 387 -11.34 -11.66 1.92
CA ASN A 387 -10.77 -11.89 0.59
C ASN A 387 -10.23 -13.31 0.42
N THR A 388 -9.58 -13.84 1.46
CA THR A 388 -9.09 -15.22 1.48
C THR A 388 -10.24 -16.21 1.37
N GLU A 389 -11.34 -15.95 2.08
CA GLU A 389 -12.55 -16.77 2.01
C GLU A 389 -13.18 -16.74 0.61
N VAL A 390 -13.26 -15.56 -0.02
CA VAL A 390 -13.76 -15.45 -1.40
C VAL A 390 -12.89 -16.23 -2.37
N HIS A 391 -11.57 -16.08 -2.27
CA HIS A 391 -10.64 -16.76 -3.17
C HIS A 391 -10.77 -18.29 -3.07
N ASN A 392 -10.87 -18.82 -1.85
CA ASN A 392 -11.06 -20.25 -1.62
C ASN A 392 -12.39 -20.74 -2.22
N ASN A 393 -13.49 -20.01 -2.00
CA ASN A 393 -14.80 -20.38 -2.54
C ASN A 393 -14.80 -20.42 -4.08
N LEU A 394 -14.15 -19.44 -4.72
CA LEU A 394 -14.05 -19.40 -6.19
C LEU A 394 -13.14 -20.52 -6.72
N GLY A 395 -12.06 -20.85 -6.00
CA GLY A 395 -11.17 -21.96 -6.36
C GLY A 395 -11.87 -23.31 -6.31
N GLU A 396 -12.76 -23.52 -5.34
CA GLU A 396 -13.61 -24.73 -5.28
C GLU A 396 -14.61 -24.78 -6.44
N MET A 397 -15.27 -23.65 -6.76
CA MET A 397 -16.20 -23.57 -7.90
C MET A 397 -15.54 -23.90 -9.25
N VAL A 398 -14.28 -23.48 -9.46
CA VAL A 398 -13.56 -23.78 -10.70
C VAL A 398 -13.26 -25.28 -10.79
N LYS A 399 -12.86 -25.92 -9.69
CA LYS A 399 -12.61 -27.37 -9.66
C LYS A 399 -13.88 -28.17 -9.95
N GLU A 400 -15.00 -27.80 -9.35
CA GLU A 400 -16.31 -28.43 -9.59
C GLU A 400 -16.78 -28.30 -11.05
N GLN A 401 -16.35 -27.26 -11.79
CA GLN A 401 -16.66 -27.09 -13.21
C GLN A 401 -15.73 -27.88 -14.14
N GLU A 402 -14.55 -28.28 -13.65
CA GLU A 402 -13.58 -29.08 -14.41
C GLU A 402 -13.81 -30.59 -14.26
N GLU A 403 -14.48 -31.02 -13.19
CA GLU A 403 -14.98 -32.38 -12.96
C GLU A 403 -16.31 -32.64 -13.68
#